data_AF-A0A1G2HF42-F1
#
_entry.id   AF-A0A1G2HF42-F1
#
_cell.length_a   1.000
_cell.length_b   1.000
_cell.length_c   1.000
_cell.angle_alpha   90.00
_cell.angle_beta   90.00
_cell.angle_gamma   90.00
#
_symmetry.space_group_name_H-M   'P 1'
#
loop_
_entity.id
_entity.type
_entity.pdbx_description
1 polymer ?
#
loop_
_entity_poly.entity_id
_entity_poly.type
_entity_poly.pdbx_seq_one_letter_code
_entity_poly.pdbx_strand_id
1 'polypeptide(L)'
;MKRTIQGGLWKVEFGELGATLKVLQDYGVTLYHLARLRAEPDYAKRVAESMLRVDLDASVHQTLARVVMGKNFFGVEDWSALYGVNFSQKQLRSVAEFPWGEDILNSTCPLCGKVVRDCHFAFVGLDRINGKPLTILKLHELHPATGQPKFYIYAPRNAWYSGEKFAKETTMSFRWYLLHQNIVPKSEDKTYYDQKAMLTADYEVPSAVTEATKNLLVFRQTGNFANPSRYARCECVISDGFRVDVGFFGGQGLGVSACRGDLHGDYLGVAAARKFPSASSQDKLNLNPCLPATTR
;
A
#
# COMPACT_ATOMS: atom_id res chain seq x y z
N MET A 1 22.76 11.57 30.65
CA MET A 1 23.90 11.09 29.84
C MET A 1 23.85 11.78 28.48
N LYS A 2 24.79 12.69 28.19
CA LYS A 2 24.93 13.32 26.86
C LYS A 2 25.56 12.28 25.91
N ARG A 3 24.88 11.91 24.82
CA ARG A 3 25.52 11.18 23.72
C ARG A 3 26.53 12.12 23.07
N THR A 4 27.81 11.80 23.22
CA THR A 4 28.89 12.44 22.49
C THR A 4 28.75 12.03 21.02
N ILE A 5 28.38 12.96 20.13
CA ILE A 5 28.36 12.71 18.68
C ILE A 5 29.83 12.65 18.24
N GLN A 6 30.37 11.44 18.07
CA GLN A 6 31.66 11.23 17.43
C GLN A 6 31.54 11.65 15.95
N GLY A 7 32.31 12.67 15.55
CA GLY A 7 32.49 13.07 14.15
C GLY A 7 31.32 13.85 13.52
N GLY A 8 31.27 15.17 13.74
CA GLY A 8 30.34 16.03 12.99
C GLY A 8 30.75 16.13 11.51
N LEU A 9 29.76 16.19 10.60
CA LEU A 9 29.93 16.41 9.14
C LEU A 9 30.82 17.61 8.79
N TRP A 10 30.99 18.55 9.71
CA TRP A 10 31.86 19.73 9.60
C TRP A 10 33.37 19.42 9.63
N LYS A 11 33.77 18.18 9.89
CA LYS A 11 35.17 17.74 9.91
C LYS A 11 35.58 16.95 8.66
N VAL A 12 34.69 16.83 7.67
CA VAL A 12 34.93 16.12 6.41
C VAL A 12 35.87 16.95 5.54
N GLU A 13 36.85 16.31 4.90
CA GLU A 13 37.78 16.98 4.01
C GLU A 13 37.08 17.48 2.74
N PHE A 14 37.56 18.59 2.16
CA PHE A 14 36.91 19.19 0.99
C PHE A 14 36.84 18.21 -0.21
N GLY A 15 37.84 17.34 -0.36
CA GLY A 15 37.84 16.29 -1.38
C GLY A 15 36.73 15.25 -1.20
N GLU A 16 36.45 14.84 0.03
CA GLU A 16 35.38 13.89 0.35
C GLU A 16 33.99 14.53 0.17
N LEU A 17 33.86 15.80 0.55
CA LEU A 17 32.64 16.56 0.28
C LEU A 17 32.39 16.71 -1.22
N GLY A 18 33.43 17.01 -2.00
CA GLY A 18 33.37 17.11 -3.45
C GLY A 18 32.94 15.78 -4.11
N ALA A 19 33.50 14.65 -3.65
CA ALA A 19 33.11 13.33 -4.12
C ALA A 19 31.63 13.02 -3.81
N THR A 20 31.17 13.36 -2.62
CA THR A 20 29.76 13.19 -2.22
C THR A 20 28.83 14.02 -3.10
N LEU A 21 29.16 15.29 -3.33
CA LEU A 21 28.38 16.19 -4.19
C LEU A 21 28.34 15.71 -5.64
N LYS A 22 29.45 15.15 -6.14
CA LYS A 22 29.51 14.55 -7.48
C LYS A 22 28.53 13.37 -7.61
N VAL A 23 28.54 12.45 -6.65
CA VAL A 23 27.59 11.32 -6.65
C VAL A 23 26.15 11.82 -6.65
N LEU A 24 25.82 12.79 -5.79
CA LEU A 24 24.48 13.38 -5.77
C LEU A 24 24.10 14.01 -7.12
N GLN A 25 25.04 14.72 -7.76
CA GLN A 25 24.84 15.29 -9.09
C GLN A 25 24.60 14.22 -10.16
N ASP A 26 25.36 13.12 -10.13
CA ASP A 26 25.20 11.99 -11.07
C ASP A 26 23.80 11.35 -10.94
N TYR A 27 23.17 11.45 -9.76
CA TYR A 27 21.78 11.03 -9.50
C TYR A 27 20.75 12.17 -9.61
N GLY A 28 21.09 13.28 -10.28
CA GLY A 28 20.14 14.35 -10.61
C GLY A 28 19.88 15.36 -9.50
N VAL A 29 20.64 15.35 -8.41
CA VAL A 29 20.60 16.42 -7.42
C VAL A 29 21.24 17.67 -8.00
N THR A 30 20.48 18.77 -8.05
CA THR A 30 20.94 20.04 -8.61
C THR A 30 21.27 21.05 -7.51
N LEU A 31 21.91 22.16 -7.90
CA LEU A 31 22.14 23.29 -7.01
C LEU A 31 20.83 23.83 -6.40
N TYR A 32 19.70 23.72 -7.10
CA TYR A 32 18.39 24.09 -6.57
C TYR A 32 17.98 23.21 -5.38
N HIS A 33 18.16 21.89 -5.48
CA HIS A 33 17.87 20.96 -4.37
C HIS A 33 18.75 21.26 -3.14
N LEU A 34 20.04 21.56 -3.36
CA LEU A 34 20.95 21.94 -2.28
C LEU A 34 20.62 23.31 -1.67
N ALA A 35 20.19 24.27 -2.50
CA ALA A 35 19.74 25.57 -2.02
C ALA A 35 18.48 25.43 -1.16
N ARG A 36 17.51 24.63 -1.62
CA ARG A 36 16.29 24.30 -0.88
C ARG A 36 16.61 23.61 0.45
N LEU A 37 17.55 22.66 0.44
CA LEU A 37 18.04 21.99 1.66
C LEU A 37 18.58 22.97 2.70
N ARG A 38 19.26 24.04 2.28
CA ARG A 38 19.77 25.07 3.19
C ARG A 38 18.69 26.05 3.64
N ALA A 39 17.70 26.33 2.78
CA ALA A 39 16.71 27.37 2.99
C ALA A 39 15.46 26.90 3.78
N GLU A 40 15.09 25.62 3.69
CA GLU A 40 13.87 25.06 4.28
C GLU A 40 14.19 24.04 5.39
N PRO A 41 14.11 24.41 6.69
CA PRO A 41 14.44 23.52 7.80
C PRO A 41 13.64 22.22 7.84
N ASP A 42 12.35 22.27 7.49
CA ASP A 42 11.50 21.08 7.45
C ASP A 42 11.86 20.14 6.29
N TYR A 43 12.31 20.69 5.16
CA TYR A 43 12.82 19.89 4.05
C TYR A 43 14.16 19.25 4.42
N ALA A 44 15.07 20.00 5.05
CA ALA A 44 16.33 19.49 5.58
C ALA A 44 16.11 18.35 6.58
N LYS A 45 15.16 18.53 7.50
CA LYS A 45 14.78 17.51 8.48
C LYS A 45 14.28 16.24 7.80
N ARG A 46 13.39 16.33 6.80
CA ARG A 46 12.89 15.16 6.06
C ARG A 46 14.00 14.41 5.32
N VAL A 47 14.93 15.13 4.69
CA VAL A 47 16.08 14.52 4.00
C VAL A 47 17.01 13.82 4.99
N ALA A 48 17.35 14.48 6.10
CA ALA A 48 18.17 13.89 7.15
C ALA A 48 17.50 12.66 7.78
N GLU A 49 16.20 12.73 8.08
CA GLU A 49 15.43 11.58 8.57
C GLU A 49 15.42 10.44 7.55
N SER A 50 15.33 10.73 6.26
CA SER A 50 15.40 9.71 5.21
C SER A 50 16.77 9.04 5.15
N MET A 51 17.87 9.81 5.25
CA MET A 51 19.23 9.28 5.23
C MET A 51 19.53 8.45 6.49
N LEU A 52 19.04 8.86 7.65
CA LEU A 52 19.23 8.17 8.93
C LEU A 52 18.32 6.94 9.09
N ARG A 53 17.21 6.86 8.36
CA ARG A 53 16.33 5.68 8.34
C ARG A 53 16.86 4.53 7.50
N VAL A 54 17.89 4.76 6.66
CA VAL A 54 18.55 3.69 5.88
C VAL A 54 19.17 2.62 6.79
N ASP A 55 19.49 2.96 8.05
CA ASP A 55 20.03 2.02 9.04
C ASP A 55 19.00 1.03 9.63
N LEU A 56 17.72 1.08 9.20
CA LEU A 56 16.65 0.20 9.66
C LEU A 56 16.05 -0.61 8.51
N ASP A 57 16.78 -1.61 7.99
CA ASP A 57 16.31 -2.80 7.24
C ASP A 57 15.26 -2.64 6.10
N ALA A 58 14.87 -1.42 5.74
CA ALA A 58 13.95 -1.10 4.68
C ALA A 58 14.75 -0.83 3.41
N SER A 59 14.45 -1.55 2.34
CA SER A 59 15.16 -1.32 1.08
C SER A 59 14.94 0.14 0.61
N VAL A 60 15.92 0.68 -0.13
CA VAL A 60 15.83 2.00 -0.78
C VAL A 60 14.52 2.15 -1.56
N HIS A 61 14.00 1.06 -2.16
CA HIS A 61 12.74 1.05 -2.89
C HIS A 61 11.51 1.24 -1.99
N GLN A 62 11.49 0.67 -0.77
CA GLN A 62 10.36 0.90 0.16
C GLN A 62 10.36 2.33 0.68
N THR A 63 11.54 2.87 1.01
CA THR A 63 11.69 4.25 1.48
C THR A 63 11.23 5.23 0.40
N LEU A 64 11.65 5.01 -0.86
CA LEU A 64 11.20 5.81 -1.99
C LEU A 64 9.69 5.72 -2.21
N ALA A 65 9.13 4.49 -2.22
CA ALA A 65 7.70 4.29 -2.36
C ALA A 65 6.90 5.01 -1.25
N ARG A 66 7.38 4.97 0.00
CA ARG A 66 6.78 5.69 1.13
C ARG A 66 6.83 7.21 0.90
N VAL A 67 7.95 7.76 0.41
CA VAL A 67 8.07 9.19 0.10
C VAL A 67 7.11 9.60 -1.00
N VAL A 68 6.99 8.82 -2.07
CA VAL A 68 6.12 9.10 -3.21
C VAL A 68 4.64 8.97 -2.85
N MET A 69 4.26 7.92 -2.14
CA MET A 69 2.87 7.65 -1.75
C MET A 69 2.41 8.49 -0.55
N GLY A 70 3.34 9.02 0.26
CA GLY A 70 3.03 9.82 1.43
C GLY A 70 2.14 9.08 2.44
N LYS A 71 0.98 9.65 2.78
CA LYS A 71 0.01 9.03 3.71
C LYS A 71 -0.71 7.81 3.13
N ASN A 72 -0.58 7.56 1.83
CA ASN A 72 -1.22 6.44 1.14
C ASN A 72 -0.36 5.16 1.15
N PHE A 73 0.38 4.94 2.24
CA PHE A 73 1.36 3.86 2.38
C PHE A 73 1.33 3.25 3.78
N PHE A 74 1.40 1.92 3.85
CA PHE A 74 1.50 1.16 5.09
C PHE A 74 2.48 -0.03 4.95
N GLY A 75 3.72 0.20 5.34
CA GLY A 75 4.83 -0.74 5.18
C GLY A 75 5.09 -1.64 6.38
N VAL A 76 6.25 -2.31 6.33
CA VAL A 76 6.76 -3.17 7.41
C VAL A 76 6.83 -2.42 8.74
N GLU A 77 7.37 -1.20 8.73
CA GLU A 77 7.58 -0.41 9.95
C GLU A 77 6.25 -0.01 10.60
N ASP A 78 5.22 0.26 9.79
CA ASP A 78 3.89 0.61 10.32
C ASP A 78 3.23 -0.61 10.97
N TRP A 79 3.39 -1.82 10.38
CA TRP A 79 2.94 -3.07 11.00
C TRP A 79 3.65 -3.36 12.32
N SER A 80 4.98 -3.18 12.37
CA SER A 80 5.74 -3.34 13.61
C SER A 80 5.30 -2.34 14.68
N ALA A 81 5.17 -1.07 14.31
CA ALA A 81 4.88 0.01 15.26
C ALA A 81 3.44 -0.06 15.80
N LEU A 82 2.44 -0.32 14.95
CA LEU A 82 1.03 -0.24 15.33
C LEU A 82 0.44 -1.56 15.80
N TYR A 83 0.97 -2.68 15.30
CA TYR A 83 0.42 -4.01 15.56
C TYR A 83 1.43 -4.97 16.19
N GLY A 84 2.66 -4.52 16.47
CA GLY A 84 3.70 -5.33 17.11
C GLY A 84 4.17 -6.51 16.27
N VAL A 85 4.08 -6.41 14.94
CA VAL A 85 4.48 -7.49 14.04
C VAL A 85 6.00 -7.60 13.98
N ASN A 86 6.51 -8.80 14.23
CA ASN A 86 7.92 -9.13 14.09
C ASN A 86 8.14 -9.88 12.78
N PHE A 87 8.94 -9.30 11.89
CA PHE A 87 9.27 -9.88 10.59
C PHE A 87 10.60 -10.61 10.64
N SER A 88 10.65 -11.80 10.04
CA SER A 88 11.91 -12.49 9.81
C SER A 88 12.72 -11.82 8.68
N GLN A 89 14.04 -12.02 8.67
CA GLN A 89 14.90 -11.55 7.59
C GLN A 89 14.52 -12.12 6.20
N LYS A 90 13.88 -13.29 6.15
CA LYS A 90 13.34 -13.84 4.89
C LYS A 90 12.15 -13.04 4.40
N GLN A 91 11.24 -12.66 5.30
CA GLN A 91 10.08 -11.82 4.97
C GLN A 91 10.52 -10.42 4.56
N LEU A 92 11.41 -9.78 5.31
CA LEU A 92 11.93 -8.45 4.96
C LEU A 92 12.50 -8.42 3.53
N ARG A 93 13.30 -9.45 3.17
CA ARG A 93 13.82 -9.59 1.81
C ARG A 93 12.75 -9.82 0.75
N SER A 94 11.69 -10.61 1.03
CA SER A 94 10.67 -10.90 0.01
C SER A 94 9.75 -9.73 -0.31
N VAL A 95 9.70 -8.71 0.55
CA VAL A 95 8.96 -7.46 0.27
C VAL A 95 9.91 -6.26 0.15
N ALA A 96 11.22 -6.49 0.09
CA ALA A 96 12.22 -5.42 -0.06
C ALA A 96 11.89 -4.55 -1.28
N GLU A 97 11.57 -5.17 -2.41
CA GLU A 97 11.24 -4.43 -3.64
C GLU A 97 9.77 -4.02 -3.66
N PHE A 98 9.52 -2.74 -3.93
CA PHE A 98 8.18 -2.23 -4.17
C PHE A 98 7.83 -2.42 -5.65
N PRO A 99 6.76 -3.18 -6.01
CA PRO A 99 6.58 -3.67 -7.38
C PRO A 99 6.17 -2.61 -8.41
N TRP A 100 5.74 -1.42 -7.98
CA TRP A 100 5.26 -0.38 -8.87
C TRP A 100 6.22 0.81 -8.85
N GLY A 101 6.92 1.03 -9.96
CA GLY A 101 7.86 2.14 -10.12
C GLY A 101 7.19 3.52 -10.10
N GLU A 102 8.03 4.56 -10.01
CA GLU A 102 7.56 5.95 -10.02
C GLU A 102 6.75 6.31 -11.27
N ASP A 103 7.08 5.72 -12.41
CA ASP A 103 6.34 5.85 -13.66
C ASP A 103 4.86 5.47 -13.48
N ILE A 104 4.61 4.33 -12.84
CA ILE A 104 3.25 3.86 -12.53
C ILE A 104 2.61 4.75 -11.46
N LEU A 105 3.32 5.03 -10.38
CA LEU A 105 2.76 5.81 -9.25
C LEU A 105 2.39 7.24 -9.66
N ASN A 106 3.13 7.84 -10.58
CA ASN A 106 2.89 9.19 -11.11
C ASN A 106 2.03 9.19 -12.37
N SER A 107 1.66 8.02 -12.92
CA SER A 107 0.76 7.93 -14.07
C SER A 107 -0.68 8.28 -13.72
N THR A 108 -1.46 8.62 -14.75
CA THR A 108 -2.91 8.75 -14.65
C THR A 108 -3.56 7.38 -14.42
N CYS A 109 -4.31 7.26 -13.33
CA CYS A 109 -5.08 6.08 -12.99
C CYS A 109 -6.15 5.83 -14.06
N PRO A 110 -6.18 4.63 -14.69
CA PRO A 110 -7.15 4.32 -15.72
C PRO A 110 -8.58 4.15 -15.19
N LEU A 111 -8.77 4.00 -13.88
CA LEU A 111 -10.10 3.83 -13.26
C LEU A 111 -10.80 5.17 -12.99
N CYS A 112 -10.06 6.23 -12.64
CA CYS A 112 -10.66 7.46 -12.14
C CYS A 112 -10.03 8.76 -12.66
N GLY A 113 -8.98 8.68 -13.49
CA GLY A 113 -8.32 9.86 -14.08
C GLY A 113 -7.43 10.67 -13.13
N LYS A 114 -7.35 10.31 -11.84
CA LYS A 114 -6.41 10.92 -10.87
C LYS A 114 -5.02 10.32 -10.99
N VAL A 115 -4.01 10.91 -10.36
CA VAL A 115 -2.68 10.29 -10.26
C VAL A 115 -2.76 9.03 -9.37
N VAL A 116 -2.13 7.93 -9.78
CA VAL A 116 -2.21 6.63 -9.08
C VAL A 116 -1.88 6.75 -7.59
N ARG A 117 -0.79 7.44 -7.23
CA ARG A 117 -0.37 7.64 -5.82
C ARG A 117 -1.40 8.40 -4.97
N ASP A 118 -2.26 9.19 -5.59
CA ASP A 118 -3.26 10.02 -4.90
C ASP A 118 -4.60 9.29 -4.70
N CYS A 119 -4.88 8.26 -5.52
CA CYS A 119 -6.14 7.51 -5.47
C CYS A 119 -6.00 6.05 -5.04
N HIS A 120 -4.77 5.54 -4.90
CA HIS A 120 -4.49 4.20 -4.38
C HIS A 120 -3.92 4.25 -2.97
N PHE A 121 -3.94 3.10 -2.30
CA PHE A 121 -3.28 2.88 -1.03
C PHE A 121 -2.39 1.64 -1.14
N ALA A 122 -1.11 1.82 -0.82
CA ALA A 122 -0.12 0.77 -0.84
C ALA A 122 0.05 0.16 0.56
N PHE A 123 0.08 -1.17 0.67
CA PHE A 123 0.40 -1.82 1.93
C PHE A 123 1.03 -3.20 1.76
N VAL A 124 1.81 -3.64 2.74
CA VAL A 124 2.25 -5.03 2.85
C VAL A 124 1.08 -5.86 3.40
N GLY A 125 0.58 -6.80 2.63
CA GLY A 125 -0.40 -7.77 3.11
C GLY A 125 0.28 -8.83 3.98
N LEU A 126 -0.44 -9.31 4.99
CA LEU A 126 0.03 -10.36 5.88
C LEU A 126 -0.92 -11.55 5.78
N ASP A 127 -0.36 -12.76 5.63
CA ASP A 127 -1.11 -14.01 5.81
C ASP A 127 -1.30 -14.33 7.29
N ARG A 128 -0.37 -13.90 8.14
CA ARG A 128 -0.36 -14.13 9.58
C ARG A 128 0.07 -12.91 10.39
N ILE A 129 -0.44 -12.83 11.61
CA ILE A 129 -0.02 -11.90 12.65
C ILE A 129 0.20 -12.66 13.96
N ASN A 130 1.38 -12.51 14.57
CA ASN A 130 1.73 -13.17 15.84
C ASN A 130 1.42 -14.68 15.83
N GLY A 131 1.79 -15.36 14.74
CA GLY A 131 1.57 -16.79 14.52
C GLY A 131 0.15 -17.20 14.09
N LYS A 132 -0.84 -16.30 14.17
CA LYS A 132 -2.24 -16.60 13.82
C LYS A 132 -2.60 -16.09 12.41
N PRO A 133 -3.44 -16.80 11.64
CA PRO A 133 -3.94 -16.32 10.35
C PRO A 133 -4.58 -14.92 10.46
N LEU A 134 -4.21 -13.99 9.58
CA LEU A 134 -4.82 -12.66 9.50
C LEU A 134 -6.04 -12.71 8.58
N THR A 135 -7.18 -13.06 9.17
CA THR A 135 -8.49 -13.16 8.52
C THR A 135 -9.36 -11.95 8.87
N ILE A 136 -10.58 -11.83 8.31
CA ILE A 136 -11.51 -10.76 8.72
C ILE A 136 -11.85 -10.86 10.21
N LEU A 137 -12.08 -12.07 10.74
CA LEU A 137 -12.31 -12.23 12.17
C LEU A 137 -11.09 -11.82 12.99
N LYS A 138 -9.88 -12.12 12.52
CA LYS A 138 -8.67 -11.68 13.21
C LYS A 138 -8.50 -10.15 13.16
N LEU A 139 -8.81 -9.51 12.03
CA LEU A 139 -8.85 -8.04 11.93
C LEU A 139 -9.87 -7.46 12.91
N HIS A 140 -11.02 -8.09 13.08
CA HIS A 140 -12.01 -7.66 14.06
C HIS A 140 -11.47 -7.74 15.50
N GLU A 141 -10.72 -8.79 15.86
CA GLU A 141 -10.09 -8.91 17.19
C GLU A 141 -9.00 -7.86 17.44
N LEU A 142 -8.29 -7.41 16.39
CA LEU A 142 -7.22 -6.42 16.49
C LEU A 142 -7.72 -4.98 16.67
N HIS A 143 -9.01 -4.75 16.47
CA HIS A 143 -9.59 -3.43 16.48
C HIS A 143 -10.58 -3.28 17.64
N PRO A 144 -10.63 -2.11 18.28
CA PRO A 144 -11.38 -1.95 19.51
C PRO A 144 -12.89 -2.02 19.27
N ALA A 145 -13.63 -2.44 20.29
CA ALA A 145 -15.10 -2.40 20.27
C ALA A 145 -15.64 -0.96 20.29
N THR A 146 -14.87 -0.03 20.87
CA THR A 146 -15.18 1.40 20.96
C THR A 146 -14.03 2.23 20.37
N GLY A 147 -14.34 3.38 19.78
CA GLY A 147 -13.35 4.16 19.02
C GLY A 147 -13.20 3.70 17.56
N GLN A 148 -12.11 4.13 16.90
CA GLN A 148 -11.85 3.87 15.48
C GLN A 148 -10.37 3.50 15.24
N PRO A 149 -10.07 2.74 14.16
CA PRO A 149 -11.01 2.09 13.27
C PRO A 149 -11.65 0.86 13.94
N LYS A 150 -12.92 0.59 13.65
CA LYS A 150 -13.66 -0.60 14.13
C LYS A 150 -14.51 -1.19 13.00
N PHE A 151 -14.96 -2.43 13.18
CA PHE A 151 -16.00 -3.02 12.33
C PHE A 151 -17.38 -2.53 12.75
N TYR A 152 -18.34 -2.53 11.82
CA TYR A 152 -19.74 -2.25 12.08
C TYR A 152 -20.32 -3.39 12.92
N ILE A 153 -20.79 -3.07 14.11
CA ILE A 153 -21.13 -4.06 15.14
C ILE A 153 -22.61 -4.47 15.01
N TYR A 154 -22.81 -5.71 14.59
CA TYR A 154 -23.62 -6.66 15.35
C TYR A 154 -22.64 -7.71 15.91
N ALA A 155 -22.28 -7.55 17.19
CA ALA A 155 -21.38 -8.34 18.06
C ALA A 155 -20.31 -9.26 17.41
N PRO A 156 -19.01 -9.20 17.80
CA PRO A 156 -17.94 -10.05 17.22
C PRO A 156 -18.18 -11.57 17.27
N ARG A 157 -19.02 -12.06 18.19
CA ARG A 157 -19.41 -13.49 18.26
C ARG A 157 -20.66 -13.84 17.44
N ASN A 158 -21.40 -12.83 16.98
CA ASN A 158 -22.67 -12.98 16.25
C ASN A 158 -22.64 -12.25 14.88
N ALA A 159 -21.47 -11.84 14.40
CA ALA A 159 -21.35 -11.36 13.04
C ALA A 159 -21.89 -12.44 12.10
N TRP A 160 -22.78 -12.07 11.18
CA TRP A 160 -23.46 -13.03 10.30
C TRP A 160 -22.47 -13.91 9.52
N TYR A 161 -21.29 -13.35 9.21
CA TYR A 161 -20.20 -14.02 8.50
C TYR A 161 -19.26 -14.82 9.39
N SER A 162 -19.50 -14.93 10.70
CA SER A 162 -18.60 -15.63 11.63
C SER A 162 -18.45 -17.13 11.32
N GLY A 163 -19.41 -17.72 10.60
CA GLY A 163 -19.37 -19.09 10.09
C GLY A 163 -18.78 -19.22 8.67
N GLU A 164 -18.59 -18.12 7.95
CA GLU A 164 -18.26 -18.14 6.53
C GLU A 164 -16.75 -18.30 6.26
N LYS A 165 -16.41 -19.10 5.24
CA LYS A 165 -15.00 -19.39 4.90
C LYS A 165 -14.20 -18.13 4.58
N PHE A 166 -14.80 -17.17 3.89
CA PHE A 166 -14.13 -15.92 3.54
C PHE A 166 -13.67 -15.12 4.76
N ALA A 167 -14.37 -15.25 5.89
CA ALA A 167 -14.07 -14.51 7.11
C ALA A 167 -13.16 -15.28 8.07
N LYS A 168 -13.24 -16.62 8.09
CA LYS A 168 -12.51 -17.51 9.02
C LYS A 168 -11.21 -18.06 8.49
N GLU A 169 -11.11 -18.27 7.18
CA GLU A 169 -10.03 -19.07 6.56
C GLU A 169 -9.23 -18.25 5.55
N THR A 170 -9.88 -17.35 4.80
CA THR A 170 -9.21 -16.57 3.77
C THR A 170 -8.28 -15.54 4.40
N THR A 171 -7.02 -15.56 3.97
CA THR A 171 -5.99 -14.59 4.33
C THR A 171 -5.47 -13.89 3.08
N MET A 172 -4.72 -12.82 3.28
CA MET A 172 -3.88 -12.26 2.21
C MET A 172 -2.63 -13.12 2.00
N SER A 173 -1.92 -12.88 0.90
CA SER A 173 -0.54 -13.35 0.74
C SER A 173 0.42 -12.35 1.36
N PHE A 174 1.59 -12.82 1.81
CA PHE A 174 2.66 -11.92 2.26
C PHE A 174 3.34 -11.25 1.05
N ARG A 175 2.78 -10.11 0.59
CA ARG A 175 3.24 -9.36 -0.59
C ARG A 175 2.77 -7.91 -0.53
N TRP A 176 3.27 -7.06 -1.42
CA TRP A 176 2.72 -5.73 -1.64
C TRP A 176 1.34 -5.77 -2.31
N TYR A 177 0.48 -4.85 -1.88
CA TYR A 177 -0.83 -4.57 -2.46
C TYR A 177 -0.93 -3.07 -2.77
N LEU A 178 -1.57 -2.72 -3.89
CA LEU A 178 -1.88 -1.34 -4.28
C LEU A 178 -3.35 -1.28 -4.71
N LEU A 179 -4.22 -0.85 -3.80
CA LEU A 179 -5.68 -0.86 -4.02
C LEU A 179 -6.20 0.54 -4.28
N HIS A 180 -7.16 0.67 -5.20
CA HIS A 180 -7.91 1.92 -5.33
C HIS A 180 -8.68 2.16 -4.02
N GLN A 181 -8.60 3.38 -3.49
CA GLN A 181 -9.14 3.67 -2.15
C GLN A 181 -10.65 3.54 -2.09
N ASN A 182 -11.33 3.88 -3.18
CA ASN A 182 -12.79 3.80 -3.30
C ASN A 182 -13.21 2.71 -4.29
N ILE A 183 -14.52 2.47 -4.43
CA ILE A 183 -15.06 1.69 -5.55
C ILE A 183 -14.61 2.25 -6.91
N VAL A 184 -14.59 1.39 -7.92
CA VAL A 184 -14.39 1.84 -9.31
C VAL A 184 -15.50 2.83 -9.68
N PRO A 185 -15.17 4.05 -10.13
CA PRO A 185 -16.20 5.04 -10.47
C PRO A 185 -17.17 4.53 -11.53
N LYS A 186 -18.47 4.79 -11.34
CA LYS A 186 -19.56 4.38 -12.24
C LYS A 186 -19.74 2.86 -12.35
N SER A 187 -19.17 2.10 -11.42
CA SER A 187 -19.41 0.66 -11.32
C SER A 187 -20.72 0.35 -10.59
N GLU A 188 -21.35 1.34 -9.99
CA GLU A 188 -22.67 1.21 -9.38
C GLU A 188 -23.76 0.87 -10.40
N ASP A 189 -24.92 0.39 -9.91
CA ASP A 189 -26.07 0.03 -10.75
C ASP A 189 -25.74 -0.97 -11.87
N LYS A 190 -24.86 -1.93 -11.56
CA LYS A 190 -24.40 -2.97 -12.49
C LYS A 190 -24.34 -4.34 -11.81
N THR A 191 -24.44 -5.39 -12.63
CA THR A 191 -24.12 -6.75 -12.16
C THR A 191 -22.65 -6.84 -11.80
N TYR A 192 -22.29 -7.80 -10.97
CA TYR A 192 -20.89 -8.08 -10.62
C TYR A 192 -20.03 -8.37 -11.86
N TYR A 193 -20.57 -9.05 -12.87
CA TYR A 193 -19.81 -9.35 -14.09
C TYR A 193 -19.55 -8.10 -14.92
N ASP A 194 -20.54 -7.23 -15.07
CA ASP A 194 -20.36 -5.93 -15.74
C ASP A 194 -19.38 -5.05 -14.99
N GLN A 195 -19.47 -5.03 -13.66
CA GLN A 195 -18.51 -4.31 -12.80
C GLN A 195 -17.08 -4.83 -12.98
N LYS A 196 -16.90 -6.15 -12.95
CA LYS A 196 -15.58 -6.78 -13.15
C LYS A 196 -15.03 -6.48 -14.55
N ALA A 197 -15.89 -6.41 -15.55
CA ALA A 197 -15.51 -6.05 -16.93
C ALA A 197 -15.07 -4.57 -17.08
N MET A 198 -15.36 -3.70 -16.12
CA MET A 198 -14.86 -2.32 -16.10
C MET A 198 -13.40 -2.20 -15.65
N LEU A 199 -12.82 -3.27 -15.08
CA LEU A 199 -11.41 -3.29 -14.72
C LEU A 199 -10.54 -3.41 -15.97
N THR A 200 -9.49 -2.59 -16.06
CA THR A 200 -8.47 -2.80 -17.09
C THR A 200 -7.62 -4.03 -16.78
N ALA A 201 -6.84 -4.50 -17.75
CA ALA A 201 -6.02 -5.70 -17.62
C ALA A 201 -5.06 -5.66 -16.41
N ASP A 202 -4.64 -4.46 -16.01
CA ASP A 202 -3.75 -4.20 -14.88
C ASP A 202 -4.40 -4.39 -13.51
N TYR A 203 -5.73 -4.60 -13.44
CA TYR A 203 -6.47 -4.69 -12.19
C TYR A 203 -7.13 -6.05 -12.00
N GLU A 204 -7.32 -6.40 -10.74
CA GLU A 204 -8.07 -7.56 -10.26
C GLU A 204 -9.04 -7.14 -9.17
N VAL A 205 -10.09 -7.94 -8.95
CA VAL A 205 -10.98 -7.76 -7.80
C VAL A 205 -10.29 -8.39 -6.58
N PRO A 206 -10.05 -7.64 -5.49
CA PRO A 206 -9.39 -8.18 -4.30
C PRO A 206 -10.31 -9.13 -3.52
N SER A 207 -9.70 -9.91 -2.62
CA SER A 207 -10.44 -10.64 -1.60
C SER A 207 -11.07 -9.70 -0.57
N ALA A 208 -12.10 -10.16 0.15
CA ALA A 208 -12.76 -9.37 1.18
C ALA A 208 -11.81 -8.99 2.34
N VAL A 209 -10.89 -9.88 2.73
CA VAL A 209 -9.88 -9.56 3.77
C VAL A 209 -8.88 -8.50 3.30
N THR A 210 -8.52 -8.50 2.01
CA THR A 210 -7.65 -7.48 1.42
C THR A 210 -8.34 -6.11 1.41
N GLU A 211 -9.58 -6.04 0.94
CA GLU A 211 -10.35 -4.79 0.93
C GLU A 211 -10.63 -4.28 2.35
N ALA A 212 -11.00 -5.16 3.28
CA ALA A 212 -11.20 -4.80 4.68
C ALA A 212 -9.92 -4.23 5.32
N THR A 213 -8.78 -4.89 5.09
CA THR A 213 -7.48 -4.42 5.56
C THR A 213 -7.19 -3.03 5.02
N LYS A 214 -7.33 -2.79 3.71
CA LYS A 214 -7.13 -1.47 3.10
C LYS A 214 -7.99 -0.41 3.78
N ASN A 215 -9.30 -0.64 3.95
CA ASN A 215 -10.18 0.36 4.59
C ASN A 215 -9.71 0.73 6.00
N LEU A 216 -9.33 -0.26 6.82
CA LEU A 216 -8.83 -0.04 8.18
C LEU A 216 -7.50 0.72 8.20
N LEU A 217 -6.56 0.34 7.32
CA LEU A 217 -5.23 0.95 7.25
C LEU A 217 -5.27 2.38 6.69
N VAL A 218 -6.14 2.66 5.71
CA VAL A 218 -6.39 4.02 5.22
C VAL A 218 -6.82 4.91 6.39
N PHE A 219 -7.76 4.45 7.22
CA PHE A 219 -8.18 5.21 8.39
C PHE A 219 -7.03 5.40 9.39
N ARG A 220 -6.24 4.35 9.68
CA ARG A 220 -5.08 4.46 10.58
C ARG A 220 -4.10 5.54 10.14
N GLN A 221 -3.80 5.65 8.84
CA GLN A 221 -2.81 6.60 8.34
C GLN A 221 -3.35 8.01 8.10
N THR A 222 -4.62 8.12 7.74
CA THR A 222 -5.17 9.40 7.25
C THR A 222 -6.22 10.00 8.17
N GLY A 223 -6.84 9.20 9.04
CA GLY A 223 -8.06 9.56 9.77
C GLY A 223 -9.32 9.58 8.91
N ASN A 224 -9.21 9.30 7.62
CA ASN A 224 -10.33 9.32 6.67
C ASN A 224 -10.93 7.93 6.49
N PHE A 225 -12.24 7.88 6.25
CA PHE A 225 -12.91 6.65 5.89
C PHE A 225 -12.85 6.43 4.37
N ALA A 226 -12.30 5.29 3.96
CA ALA A 226 -12.43 4.80 2.59
C ALA A 226 -13.84 4.23 2.37
N ASN A 227 -14.44 4.45 1.19
CA ASN A 227 -15.79 3.97 0.86
C ASN A 227 -16.88 4.28 1.93
N PRO A 228 -17.09 5.54 2.32
CA PRO A 228 -17.92 5.84 3.49
C PRO A 228 -19.41 5.57 3.31
N SER A 229 -19.90 5.60 2.06
CA SER A 229 -21.32 5.46 1.73
C SER A 229 -21.60 4.38 0.69
N ARG A 230 -20.60 3.54 0.38
CA ARG A 230 -20.62 2.56 -0.70
C ARG A 230 -20.00 1.24 -0.26
N TYR A 231 -20.52 0.12 -0.75
CA TYR A 231 -19.85 -1.18 -0.62
C TYR A 231 -19.09 -1.52 -1.90
N ALA A 232 -17.90 -2.09 -1.72
CA ALA A 232 -17.07 -2.59 -2.80
C ALA A 232 -17.18 -4.12 -2.84
N ARG A 233 -17.76 -4.65 -3.93
CA ARG A 233 -17.79 -6.09 -4.18
C ARG A 233 -16.37 -6.63 -4.32
N CYS A 234 -16.16 -7.77 -3.68
CA CYS A 234 -14.91 -8.51 -3.65
C CYS A 234 -15.05 -9.82 -4.45
N GLU A 235 -13.93 -10.51 -4.67
CA GLU A 235 -13.94 -11.80 -5.41
C GLU A 235 -14.63 -12.93 -4.61
N CYS A 236 -14.63 -12.81 -3.28
CA CYS A 236 -15.18 -13.83 -2.37
C CYS A 236 -16.68 -14.04 -2.54
N VAL A 237 -17.12 -15.27 -2.30
CA VAL A 237 -18.53 -15.65 -2.20
C VAL A 237 -18.80 -16.31 -0.84
N ILE A 238 -20.05 -16.18 -0.37
CA ILE A 238 -20.55 -16.92 0.79
C ILE A 238 -21.04 -18.30 0.37
N SER A 239 -21.36 -19.14 1.35
CA SER A 239 -21.92 -20.48 1.15
C SER A 239 -23.10 -20.55 0.17
N ASP A 240 -24.01 -19.56 0.22
CA ASP A 240 -25.17 -19.42 -0.68
C ASP A 240 -24.84 -18.81 -2.06
N GLY A 241 -23.56 -18.60 -2.37
CA GLY A 241 -23.09 -18.09 -3.67
C GLY A 241 -23.21 -16.57 -3.85
N PHE A 242 -23.66 -15.82 -2.84
CA PHE A 242 -23.69 -14.36 -2.89
C PHE A 242 -22.28 -13.78 -2.79
N ARG A 243 -22.04 -12.64 -3.46
CA ARG A 243 -20.77 -11.93 -3.44
C ARG A 243 -20.61 -11.22 -2.10
N VAL A 244 -19.41 -11.26 -1.55
CA VAL A 244 -19.05 -10.50 -0.36
C VAL A 244 -18.70 -9.08 -0.78
N ASP A 245 -19.19 -8.11 -0.03
CA ASP A 245 -18.93 -6.69 -0.26
C ASP A 245 -18.53 -5.98 1.04
N VAL A 246 -17.55 -5.09 0.93
CA VAL A 246 -16.89 -4.44 2.07
C VAL A 246 -16.86 -2.93 1.85
N GLY A 247 -17.21 -2.15 2.86
CA GLY A 247 -17.26 -0.70 2.75
C GLY A 247 -18.27 -0.11 3.71
N PHE A 248 -18.99 0.91 3.27
CA PHE A 248 -19.92 1.69 4.09
C PHE A 248 -19.27 2.11 5.41
N PHE A 249 -18.01 2.55 5.33
CA PHE A 249 -17.18 2.74 6.51
C PHE A 249 -17.39 4.13 7.08
N GLY A 250 -17.93 4.22 8.29
CA GLY A 250 -18.09 5.52 8.97
C GLY A 250 -17.94 5.43 10.47
N GLY A 251 -18.53 6.40 11.17
CA GLY A 251 -18.52 6.45 12.64
C GLY A 251 -19.07 5.18 13.32
N GLN A 252 -19.93 4.43 12.63
CA GLN A 252 -20.46 3.17 13.11
C GLN A 252 -19.53 1.96 12.89
N GLY A 253 -18.49 2.10 12.06
CA GLY A 253 -17.52 1.05 11.74
C GLY A 253 -17.60 0.59 10.30
N LEU A 254 -16.67 -0.30 9.93
CA LEU A 254 -16.56 -0.90 8.59
C LEU A 254 -17.61 -1.99 8.39
N GLY A 255 -18.45 -1.84 7.37
CA GLY A 255 -19.46 -2.83 6.99
C GLY A 255 -18.88 -3.99 6.19
N VAL A 256 -19.38 -5.19 6.48
CA VAL A 256 -19.20 -6.40 5.67
C VAL A 256 -20.60 -6.98 5.41
N SER A 257 -20.94 -7.12 4.14
CA SER A 257 -22.25 -7.56 3.68
C SER A 257 -22.11 -8.62 2.58
N ALA A 258 -23.24 -9.16 2.14
CA ALA A 258 -23.30 -10.01 0.97
C ALA A 258 -24.51 -9.67 0.10
N CYS A 259 -24.34 -9.77 -1.21
CA CYS A 259 -25.40 -9.51 -2.18
C CYS A 259 -25.35 -10.47 -3.37
N ARG A 260 -26.50 -10.68 -4.01
CA ARG A 260 -26.54 -11.45 -5.25
C ARG A 260 -25.70 -10.76 -6.34
N GLY A 261 -25.04 -11.54 -7.18
CA GLY A 261 -24.18 -11.02 -8.24
C GLY A 261 -24.94 -10.24 -9.33
N ASP A 262 -26.23 -10.51 -9.50
CA ASP A 262 -27.15 -9.84 -10.43
C ASP A 262 -27.91 -8.67 -9.77
N LEU A 263 -27.70 -8.40 -8.48
CA LEU A 263 -28.30 -7.24 -7.82
C LEU A 263 -27.69 -5.95 -8.40
N HIS A 264 -28.55 -4.96 -8.65
CA HIS A 264 -28.15 -3.62 -9.07
C HIS A 264 -28.45 -2.67 -7.91
N GLY A 265 -27.53 -1.76 -7.61
CA GLY A 265 -27.74 -0.73 -6.59
C GLY A 265 -26.73 0.39 -6.69
N ASP A 266 -27.19 1.61 -6.45
CA ASP A 266 -26.42 2.85 -6.55
C ASP A 266 -25.38 2.99 -5.44
N TYR A 267 -25.45 2.11 -4.44
CA TYR A 267 -24.53 1.99 -3.31
C TYR A 267 -23.53 0.83 -3.44
N LEU A 268 -23.60 0.02 -4.51
CA LEU A 268 -22.80 -1.19 -4.71
C LEU A 268 -21.88 -1.04 -5.92
N GLY A 269 -20.58 -0.87 -5.69
CA GLY A 269 -19.56 -0.89 -6.74
C GLY A 269 -18.65 -2.11 -6.65
N VAL A 270 -17.50 -2.09 -7.35
CA VAL A 270 -16.47 -3.13 -7.24
C VAL A 270 -15.14 -2.58 -6.72
N ALA A 271 -14.45 -3.38 -5.91
CA ALA A 271 -13.09 -3.08 -5.45
C ALA A 271 -12.07 -3.36 -6.57
N ALA A 272 -10.94 -2.63 -6.55
CA ALA A 272 -9.89 -2.80 -7.54
C ALA A 272 -8.51 -2.81 -6.87
N ALA A 273 -7.76 -3.89 -7.09
CA ALA A 273 -6.36 -4.02 -6.74
C ALA A 273 -5.52 -4.04 -8.02
N ARG A 274 -4.44 -3.28 -8.05
CA ARG A 274 -3.49 -3.34 -9.16
C ARG A 274 -2.69 -4.64 -9.08
N LYS A 275 -2.53 -5.32 -10.21
CA LYS A 275 -1.67 -6.49 -10.36
C LYS A 275 -0.20 -6.06 -10.33
N PHE A 276 0.67 -7.02 -10.06
CA PHE A 276 2.10 -6.81 -10.28
C PHE A 276 2.37 -6.58 -11.77
N PRO A 277 3.25 -5.65 -12.13
CA PRO A 277 3.68 -5.52 -13.51
C PRO A 277 4.21 -6.86 -13.99
N SER A 278 3.79 -7.30 -15.17
CA SER A 278 4.45 -8.42 -15.83
C SER A 278 5.92 -8.05 -16.06
N ALA A 279 6.84 -9.01 -15.94
CA ALA A 279 8.28 -8.81 -16.04
C ALA A 279 8.80 -8.40 -17.44
N SER A 280 8.03 -7.65 -18.25
CA SER A 280 8.24 -7.49 -19.69
C SER A 280 8.52 -6.06 -20.17
N SER A 281 8.90 -5.13 -19.29
CA SER A 281 9.20 -3.74 -19.69
C SER A 281 10.49 -3.12 -19.15
N GLN A 282 11.17 -3.72 -18.16
CA GLN A 282 12.46 -3.21 -17.66
C GLN A 282 13.69 -3.85 -18.34
N ASP A 283 13.57 -5.03 -18.94
CA ASP A 283 14.70 -5.72 -19.60
C ASP A 283 15.03 -5.19 -21.01
N LYS A 284 14.25 -4.25 -21.56
CA LYS A 284 14.48 -3.71 -22.92
C LYS A 284 15.45 -2.52 -22.98
N LEU A 285 15.95 -2.03 -21.85
CA LEU A 285 16.91 -0.90 -21.80
C LEU A 285 18.37 -1.32 -21.58
N ASN A 286 18.66 -2.62 -21.39
CA ASN A 286 20.01 -3.14 -21.13
C ASN A 286 20.60 -4.00 -22.26
N LEU A 287 20.34 -3.65 -23.52
CA LEU A 287 21.08 -4.20 -24.65
C LEU A 287 21.62 -3.06 -25.54
N ASN A 288 22.69 -2.44 -25.06
CA ASN A 288 23.64 -1.70 -25.90
C ASN A 288 25.05 -2.21 -25.58
N PRO A 289 25.65 -3.06 -26.44
CA PRO A 289 27.10 -3.12 -26.55
C PRO A 289 27.49 -2.46 -27.87
N CYS A 290 27.65 -1.14 -27.84
CA CYS A 290 28.56 -0.47 -28.77
C CYS A 290 29.94 -0.45 -28.10
N LEU A 291 30.89 -1.21 -28.63
CA LEU A 291 32.14 -0.69 -29.24
C LEU A 291 33.11 -1.84 -29.62
N PRO A 292 34.01 -1.58 -30.59
CA PRO A 292 34.66 -2.59 -31.42
C PRO A 292 35.96 -3.11 -30.80
N ALA A 293 36.32 -4.34 -31.14
CA ALA A 293 37.65 -4.86 -30.87
C ALA A 293 38.65 -4.36 -31.93
N THR A 294 39.54 -3.46 -31.53
CA THR A 294 40.80 -3.17 -32.21
C THR A 294 41.83 -4.28 -32.00
N THR A 295 42.61 -4.50 -33.08
CA THR A 295 43.98 -5.02 -33.20
C THR A 295 44.30 -6.49 -32.89
N ARG A 296 44.62 -7.26 -33.93
CA ARG A 296 46.00 -7.40 -34.45
C ARG A 296 46.00 -7.58 -35.96
#